data_AF-A0A327M6T2-F1
#
_entry.id   AF-A0A327M6T2-F1
#
_cell.length_a   1.000
_cell.length_b   1.000
_cell.length_c   1.000
_cell.angle_alpha   90.00
_cell.angle_beta   90.00
_cell.angle_gamma   90.00
#
_symmetry.space_group_name_H-M   'P 1'
#
loop_
_entity.id
_entity.type
_entity.pdbx_description
1 polymer ?
#
loop_
_entity_poly.entity_id
_entity_poly.type
_entity_poly.pdbx_seq_one_letter_code
_entity_poly.pdbx_strand_id
1 'polypeptide(L)'
;MSGLGEAAPTGAAAIWRGRLAVWAALLALLGATLALAYVPLGRFGLVVALGIAAAKALLVVLLFMHLRKPDPLLRLTAFASLVFVAFLLTLTFADVLTRAAPTQPGTVLPRSGPDLPATGQRAF
;
A
#
# COMPACT_ATOMS: atom_id res chain seq x y z
N MET A 1 2.20 57.81 8.30
CA MET A 1 1.25 57.11 7.41
C MET A 1 1.97 56.57 6.19
N SER A 2 2.92 55.65 6.38
CA SER A 2 3.67 54.98 5.29
C SER A 2 3.37 53.49 5.34
N GLY A 3 2.16 53.13 4.92
CA GLY A 3 1.83 51.78 4.47
C GLY A 3 2.04 51.70 2.96
N LEU A 4 2.08 50.46 2.44
CA LEU A 4 2.16 50.09 1.02
C LEU A 4 3.56 49.92 0.42
N GLY A 5 4.44 49.30 1.21
CA GLY A 5 5.68 48.66 0.72
C GLY A 5 5.57 47.13 0.62
N GLU A 6 4.36 46.54 0.70
CA GLU A 6 4.19 45.11 0.46
C GLU A 6 4.40 44.80 -1.02
N ALA A 7 5.62 44.37 -1.37
CA ALA A 7 5.87 43.61 -2.58
C ALA A 7 4.93 42.39 -2.56
N ALA A 8 3.83 42.50 -3.30
CA ALA A 8 2.81 41.46 -3.42
C ALA A 8 3.51 40.13 -3.78
N PRO A 9 3.14 39.03 -3.11
CA PRO A 9 3.82 37.75 -3.25
C PRO A 9 3.86 37.34 -4.72
N THR A 10 5.06 37.00 -5.21
CA THR A 10 5.31 36.33 -6.49
C THR A 10 4.19 35.32 -6.79
N GLY A 11 3.50 35.56 -7.89
CA GLY A 11 2.07 35.27 -8.07
C GLY A 11 1.61 33.88 -7.65
N ALA A 12 0.41 33.84 -7.05
CA ALA A 12 -0.32 32.62 -6.71
C ALA A 12 -0.22 31.55 -7.82
N ALA A 13 -0.30 31.94 -9.09
CA ALA A 13 -0.15 31.07 -10.25
C ALA A 13 1.09 30.14 -10.19
N ALA A 14 2.24 30.61 -9.69
CA ALA A 14 3.44 29.77 -9.55
C ALA A 14 3.30 28.71 -8.45
N ILE A 15 2.67 29.07 -7.32
CA ILE A 15 2.39 28.18 -6.19
C ILE A 15 1.37 27.09 -6.61
N TRP A 16 0.36 27.49 -7.37
CA TRP A 16 -0.66 26.60 -7.92
C TRP A 16 -0.08 25.63 -8.95
N ARG A 17 0.79 26.11 -9.85
CA ARG A 17 1.47 25.27 -10.87
C ARG A 17 2.29 24.14 -10.24
N GLY A 18 3.03 24.43 -9.17
CA GLY A 18 3.83 23.41 -8.46
C GLY A 18 2.95 22.30 -7.87
N ARG A 19 1.86 22.66 -7.20
CA ARG A 19 0.93 21.69 -6.57
C ARG A 19 0.15 20.88 -7.61
N LEU A 20 -0.26 21.51 -8.71
CA LEU A 20 -0.96 20.82 -9.81
C LEU A 20 -0.08 19.77 -10.50
N ALA A 21 1.21 20.06 -10.70
CA ALA A 21 2.13 19.10 -11.32
C ALA A 21 2.26 17.81 -10.49
N VAL A 22 2.30 17.95 -9.15
CA VAL A 22 2.34 16.80 -8.24
C VAL A 22 1.01 16.04 -8.24
N TRP A 23 -0.11 16.75 -8.24
CA TRP A 23 -1.43 16.14 -8.35
C TRP A 23 -1.56 15.33 -9.65
N ALA A 24 -1.12 15.89 -10.79
CA ALA A 24 -1.12 15.20 -12.07
C ALA A 24 -0.20 13.96 -12.06
N ALA A 25 0.99 14.06 -11.46
CA ALA A 25 1.89 12.91 -11.31
C ALA A 25 1.26 11.78 -10.48
N LEU A 26 0.57 12.10 -9.38
CA LEU A 26 -0.15 11.10 -8.57
C LEU A 26 -1.31 10.46 -9.34
N LEU A 27 -2.04 11.25 -10.12
CA LEU A 27 -3.14 10.76 -10.97
C LEU A 27 -2.62 9.85 -12.07
N ALA A 28 -1.45 10.16 -12.66
CA ALA A 28 -0.79 9.30 -13.62
C ALA A 28 -0.35 7.97 -12.99
N LEU A 29 0.27 8.00 -11.81
CA LEU A 29 0.64 6.76 -11.09
C LEU A 29 -0.61 5.95 -10.69
N LEU A 30 -1.71 6.61 -10.32
CA LEU A 30 -2.98 5.95 -10.03
C LEU A 30 -3.54 5.25 -11.27
N GLY A 31 -3.56 5.96 -12.41
CA GLY A 31 -3.96 5.38 -13.69
C GLY A 31 -3.07 4.19 -14.07
N ALA A 32 -1.76 4.29 -13.84
CA ALA A 32 -0.83 3.20 -14.08
C ALA A 32 -1.13 1.97 -13.21
N THR A 33 -1.41 2.14 -11.91
CA THR A 33 -1.83 1.00 -11.05
C THR A 33 -3.13 0.36 -11.51
N LEU A 34 -4.09 1.17 -11.94
CA LEU A 34 -5.37 0.66 -12.43
C LEU A 34 -5.19 -0.11 -13.74
N ALA A 35 -4.45 0.45 -14.69
CA ALA A 35 -4.14 -0.21 -15.95
C ALA A 35 -3.38 -1.53 -15.73
N LEU A 36 -2.40 -1.53 -14.82
CA LEU A 36 -1.62 -2.72 -14.49
C LEU A 36 -2.49 -3.86 -13.93
N ALA A 37 -3.57 -3.54 -13.21
CA ALA A 37 -4.50 -4.54 -12.68
C ALA A 37 -5.23 -5.33 -13.79
N TYR A 38 -5.38 -4.74 -14.98
CA TYR A 38 -6.02 -5.38 -16.13
C TYR A 38 -5.03 -6.04 -17.10
N VAL A 39 -3.71 -5.81 -16.93
CA VAL A 39 -2.67 -6.42 -17.77
C VAL A 39 -2.12 -7.68 -17.08
N PRO A 40 -2.26 -8.87 -17.69
CA PRO A 40 -1.73 -10.10 -17.13
C PRO A 40 -0.20 -10.18 -17.30
N LEU A 41 0.54 -9.63 -16.34
CA LEU A 41 2.01 -9.59 -16.33
C LEU A 41 2.67 -10.88 -15.81
N GLY A 42 1.88 -11.93 -15.58
CA GLY A 42 2.36 -13.20 -15.03
C GLY A 42 3.11 -13.00 -13.70
N ARG A 43 4.27 -13.67 -13.55
CA ARG A 43 5.06 -13.61 -12.29
C ARG A 43 5.58 -12.21 -11.95
N PHE A 44 5.74 -11.33 -12.93
CA PHE A 44 6.33 -10.00 -12.72
C PHE A 44 5.29 -8.97 -12.29
N GLY A 45 4.00 -9.29 -12.35
CA GLY A 45 2.92 -8.38 -11.93
C GLY A 45 3.09 -7.89 -10.49
N LEU A 46 3.48 -8.78 -9.57
CA LEU A 46 3.72 -8.42 -8.18
C LEU A 46 4.87 -7.42 -8.01
N VAL A 47 6.01 -7.67 -8.67
CA VAL A 47 7.20 -6.81 -8.58
C VAL A 47 6.89 -5.42 -9.14
N VAL A 48 6.22 -5.35 -10.29
CA VAL A 48 5.85 -4.09 -10.91
C VAL A 48 4.81 -3.34 -10.06
N ALA A 49 3.78 -4.03 -9.55
CA ALA A 49 2.77 -3.42 -8.68
C ALA A 49 3.40 -2.83 -7.40
N LEU A 50 4.31 -3.58 -6.75
CA LEU A 50 5.06 -3.09 -5.58
C LEU A 50 5.98 -1.91 -5.94
N GLY A 51 6.61 -1.93 -7.11
CA GLY A 51 7.43 -0.82 -7.60
C GLY A 51 6.63 0.47 -7.78
N ILE A 52 5.44 0.40 -8.40
CA ILE A 52 4.57 1.57 -8.56
C ILE A 52 4.03 2.04 -7.20
N ALA A 53 3.66 1.12 -6.32
CA ALA A 53 3.22 1.45 -4.96
C ALA A 53 4.31 2.20 -4.17
N ALA A 54 5.57 1.74 -4.24
CA ALA A 54 6.71 2.39 -3.62
C ALA A 54 6.99 3.78 -4.20
N ALA A 55 6.94 3.92 -5.54
CA ALA A 55 7.10 5.21 -6.20
C ALA A 55 6.02 6.22 -5.77
N LYS A 56 4.77 5.76 -5.66
CA LYS A 56 3.65 6.57 -5.17
C LYS A 56 3.87 7.02 -3.72
N ALA A 57 4.29 6.10 -2.85
CA ALA A 57 4.58 6.42 -1.45
C ALA A 57 5.73 7.44 -1.33
N LEU A 58 6.80 7.30 -2.11
CA LEU A 58 7.93 8.22 -2.11
C LEU A 58 7.53 9.63 -2.54
N LEU A 59 6.70 9.77 -3.59
CA LEU A 59 6.15 11.04 -4.03
C LEU A 59 5.31 11.72 -2.93
N VAL A 60 4.50 10.95 -2.20
CA VAL A 60 3.70 11.45 -1.08
C VAL A 60 4.60 11.93 0.06
N VAL A 61 5.60 11.16 0.47
CA VAL A 61 6.52 11.52 1.57
C VAL A 61 7.34 12.75 1.22
N LEU A 62 7.92 12.82 0.02
CA LEU A 62 8.78 13.94 -0.37
C LEU A 62 8.01 15.24 -0.58
N LEU A 63 6.78 15.18 -1.11
CA LEU A 63 6.07 16.38 -1.58
C LEU A 63 4.85 16.77 -0.75
N PHE A 64 4.05 15.82 -0.26
CA PHE A 64 2.84 16.11 0.53
C PHE A 64 3.10 16.23 2.02
N MET A 65 4.03 15.44 2.59
CA MET A 65 4.33 15.52 4.02
C MET A 65 5.21 16.73 4.40
N HIS A 66 5.51 17.63 3.44
CA HIS A 66 6.24 18.88 3.68
C HIS A 66 7.55 18.71 4.49
N LEU A 67 8.25 17.58 4.28
CA LEU A 67 9.48 17.24 5.01
C LEU A 67 10.67 18.19 4.77
N ARG A 68 10.48 19.27 3.99
CA ARG A 68 11.50 20.31 3.76
C ARG A 68 11.69 21.27 4.95
N LYS A 69 10.69 21.45 5.83
CA LYS A 69 10.81 22.24 7.09
C LYS A 69 10.00 21.69 8.30
N PRO A 70 10.01 20.38 8.60
CA PRO A 70 9.35 19.85 9.79
C PRO A 70 10.22 19.99 11.03
N ASP A 71 9.57 20.04 12.20
CA ASP A 71 10.22 19.84 13.49
C ASP A 71 11.05 18.52 13.49
N PRO A 72 12.25 18.48 14.10
CA PRO A 72 13.10 17.29 14.11
C PRO A 72 12.39 16.04 14.67
N LEU A 73 11.44 16.20 15.60
CA LEU A 73 10.61 15.11 16.11
C LEU A 73 9.76 14.44 15.02
N LEU A 74 9.13 15.24 14.14
CA LEU A 74 8.28 14.71 13.07
C LEU A 74 9.12 13.95 12.03
N ARG A 75 10.35 14.40 11.79
CA ARG A 75 11.28 13.69 10.89
C ARG A 75 11.73 12.35 11.47
N LEU A 76 11.98 12.30 12.78
CA LEU A 76 12.36 11.08 13.48
C LEU A 76 11.22 10.07 13.52
N THR A 77 9.98 10.50 13.82
CA THR A 77 8.82 9.60 13.84
C THR A 77 8.47 9.07 12.45
N ALA A 78 8.59 9.89 11.40
CA ALA A 78 8.41 9.45 10.02
C ALA A 78 9.46 8.44 9.58
N PHE A 79 10.72 8.62 10.00
CA PHE A 79 11.77 7.64 9.72
C PHE A 79 11.57 6.35 10.53
N ALA A 80 11.22 6.47 11.81
CA ALA A 80 10.94 5.33 12.68
C ALA A 80 9.78 4.48 12.16
N SER A 81 8.70 5.11 11.67
CA SER A 81 7.58 4.38 11.06
C SER A 81 7.98 3.66 9.77
N LEU A 82 8.81 4.28 8.92
CA LEU A 82 9.31 3.64 7.71
C LEU A 82 10.16 2.40 8.02
N VAL A 83 11.09 2.52 8.99
CA VAL A 83 11.90 1.39 9.48
C VAL A 83 11.02 0.31 10.08
N PHE A 84 10.02 0.68 10.88
CA PHE A 84 9.09 -0.25 11.50
C PHE A 84 8.26 -1.02 10.47
N VAL A 85 7.72 -0.33 9.44
CA VAL A 85 7.00 -0.98 8.34
C VAL A 85 7.92 -1.93 7.56
N ALA A 86 9.17 -1.53 7.28
CA ALA A 86 10.14 -2.40 6.63
C ALA A 86 10.43 -3.67 7.46
N PHE A 87 10.51 -3.54 8.79
CA PHE A 87 10.66 -4.67 9.69
C PHE A 87 9.46 -5.62 9.64
N LEU A 88 8.23 -5.10 9.71
CA LEU A 88 7.01 -5.90 9.61
C LEU A 88 6.90 -6.63 8.26
N LEU A 89 7.23 -5.95 7.16
CA LEU A 89 7.25 -6.57 5.84
C LEU A 89 8.28 -7.69 5.78
N THR A 90 9.51 -7.44 6.24
CA THR A 90 10.58 -8.45 6.27
C THR A 90 10.17 -9.68 7.07
N LEU A 91 9.56 -9.48 8.24
CA LEU A 91 9.09 -10.57 9.09
C LEU A 91 7.95 -11.35 8.42
N THR A 92 7.04 -10.66 7.74
CA THR A 92 5.95 -11.29 6.98
C THR A 92 6.48 -12.11 5.81
N PHE A 93 7.45 -11.58 5.04
CA PHE A 93 8.09 -12.34 3.97
C PHE A 93 8.87 -13.54 4.51
N ALA A 94 9.59 -13.35 5.62
CA ALA A 94 10.29 -14.44 6.29
C ALA A 94 9.30 -15.54 6.74
N ASP A 95 8.17 -15.18 7.35
CA ASP A 95 7.11 -16.13 7.71
C ASP A 95 6.62 -16.89 6.48
N VAL A 96 6.24 -16.21 5.41
CA VAL A 96 5.73 -16.86 4.19
C VAL A 96 6.77 -17.78 3.54
N LEU A 97 8.04 -17.36 3.49
CA LEU A 97 9.11 -18.13 2.86
C LEU A 97 9.54 -19.35 3.70
N THR A 98 9.45 -19.24 5.03
CA THR A 98 9.82 -20.32 5.96
C THR A 98 8.63 -21.21 6.33
N ARG A 99 7.41 -20.76 6.02
CA ARG A 99 6.19 -21.54 6.23
C ARG A 99 6.26 -22.80 5.39
N ALA A 100 6.42 -23.93 6.08
CA ALA A 100 6.27 -25.24 5.49
C ALA A 100 4.88 -25.37 4.85
N ALA A 101 4.80 -26.09 3.74
CA ALA A 101 3.52 -26.39 3.09
C ALA A 101 2.54 -26.92 4.17
N PRO A 102 1.24 -26.59 4.09
CA PRO A 102 0.27 -27.15 5.02
C PRO A 102 0.29 -28.67 4.86
N THR A 103 1.04 -29.37 5.71
CA THR A 103 1.06 -30.83 5.79
C THR A 103 -0.07 -31.34 6.66
N GLN A 104 -1.09 -30.51 6.90
CA GLN A 104 -2.19 -30.76 7.81
C GLN A 104 -2.93 -32.04 7.41
N PRO A 105 -2.71 -33.17 8.11
CA PRO A 105 -3.50 -34.38 7.95
C PRO A 105 -4.77 -34.10 8.75
N GLY A 106 -5.77 -33.49 8.09
CA GLY A 106 -6.91 -32.95 8.84
C GLY A 106 -7.96 -32.17 8.06
N THR A 107 -7.85 -32.03 6.73
CA THR A 107 -9.03 -31.77 5.89
C THR A 107 -9.86 -33.05 5.81
N VAL A 108 -10.36 -33.50 6.96
CA VAL A 108 -11.40 -34.51 7.08
C VAL A 108 -12.62 -33.93 6.40
N LEU A 109 -12.85 -34.34 5.16
CA LEU A 109 -14.15 -34.13 4.54
C LEU A 109 -15.20 -34.87 5.38
N PRO A 110 -16.42 -34.34 5.54
CA PRO A 110 -17.52 -35.11 6.10
C PRO A 110 -17.60 -36.44 5.36
N ARG A 111 -17.53 -37.56 6.09
CA ARG A 111 -17.63 -38.90 5.51
C ARG A 111 -18.97 -39.01 4.78
N SER A 112 -18.95 -38.80 3.47
CA SER A 112 -20.05 -39.03 2.55
C SER A 112 -19.80 -40.36 1.84
N GLY A 113 -19.69 -41.41 2.66
CA GLY A 113 -19.64 -42.80 2.19
C GLY A 113 -21.05 -43.41 2.15
N PRO A 114 -21.26 -44.50 1.40
CA PRO A 114 -22.53 -45.26 1.33
C PRO A 114 -23.04 -45.80 2.68
N ASP A 115 -22.19 -45.77 3.70
CA ASP A 115 -22.32 -46.44 4.99
C ASP A 115 -22.55 -45.46 6.16
N LEU A 116 -23.34 -44.41 5.93
CA LEU A 116 -24.15 -43.86 7.02
C LEU A 116 -25.28 -44.87 7.29
N PRO A 117 -25.33 -45.56 8.44
CA PRO A 117 -26.58 -46.20 8.84
C PRO A 117 -27.65 -45.10 8.84
N ALA A 118 -28.78 -45.37 8.19
CA ALA A 118 -29.90 -44.45 8.14
C ALA A 118 -30.41 -44.20 9.57
N THR A 119 -29.83 -43.21 10.26
CA THR A 119 -30.27 -42.78 11.60
C THR A 119 -31.64 -42.08 11.55
N GLY A 120 -32.36 -42.18 10.43
CA GLY A 120 -33.76 -41.79 10.25
C GLY A 120 -34.76 -42.96 10.26
N GLN A 121 -34.39 -44.17 10.70
CA GLN A 121 -35.35 -45.26 11.00
C GLN A 121 -35.42 -45.49 12.52
N ARG A 122 -36.06 -44.56 13.24
CA ARG A 122 -36.76 -44.93 14.47
C ARG A 122 -38.20 -44.47 14.30
N ALA A 123 -39.04 -45.47 14.04
CA ALA A 123 -40.48 -45.36 14.16
C ALA A 123 -40.81 -44.97 15.61
N PHE A 124 -41.28 -43.75 15.79
CA PHE A 124 -42.26 -43.34 16.79
C PHE A 124 -43.10 -42.23 16.19
#